data_AF-F0FVT2-F1
#
_entry.id   AF-F0FVT2-F1
#
_cell.length_a   1.000
_cell.length_b   1.000
_cell.length_c   1.000
_cell.angle_alpha   90.00
_cell.angle_beta   90.00
_cell.angle_gamma   90.00
#
_symmetry.space_group_name_H-M   'P 1'
#
loop_
_entity.id
_entity.type
_entity.pdbx_description
1 polymer ?
#
loop_
_entity_poly.entity_id
_entity_poly.type
_entity_poly.pdbx_seq_one_letter_code
_entity_poly.pdbx_strand_id
1 'polypeptide(L)'
;MIKMLVACTALCAAAAAFAQPQEGTVAAWAAKPAHAWAVPTHMMLTDATRAGARIVAVGEHGIVLLSDDDGNTWRQARRVPVSATLSAVSFVDAKRGWAVGQWGAILATDDGGDTWVTQRLDTAVAQPLFSVLFTSAQDGIAVGLWSLMLQTHDGGRTWTRTTLPKPPGGGKADRNLYHVFADAAHALYIVSEQGMVLKSVDAGANWSYLPTGGKGTLWSGVAMPDGRLVVGGLLGSLFESRDGGATWAALNTGTRSSITDLVATGGGLVGVGLDGLTLAQRVAGGPVEVAQREDRATLTAALIDARGKPILFSQDGVLAAR
;
A
#
# COMPACT_ATOMS: atom_id res chain seq x y z
N MET A 1 42.73 0.41 66.98
CA MET A 1 41.45 0.58 67.71
C MET A 1 40.44 1.13 66.70
N ILE A 2 39.71 0.31 65.94
CA ILE A 2 38.52 -0.52 66.27
C ILE A 2 37.28 0.33 66.56
N LYS A 3 36.24 0.09 65.71
CA LYS A 3 34.78 0.38 65.77
C LYS A 3 34.33 1.69 65.10
N MET A 4 33.20 1.78 64.38
CA MET A 4 32.15 0.85 63.90
C MET A 4 31.30 1.68 62.91
N LEU A 5 31.04 1.20 61.70
CA LEU A 5 29.71 0.85 61.17
C LEU A 5 28.51 1.67 61.68
N VAL A 6 27.89 2.44 60.78
CA VAL A 6 26.43 2.55 60.68
C VAL A 6 26.05 2.45 59.20
N ALA A 7 25.34 1.37 58.87
CA ALA A 7 24.74 1.14 57.57
C ALA A 7 23.49 2.01 57.43
N CYS A 8 23.34 2.69 56.28
CA CYS A 8 22.12 3.40 55.92
C CYS A 8 21.49 2.68 54.71
N THR A 9 20.64 1.71 54.99
CA THR A 9 19.69 1.14 54.02
C THR A 9 18.34 1.82 54.22
N ALA A 10 17.91 2.62 53.24
CA ALA A 10 16.50 3.04 53.14
C ALA A 10 16.12 3.29 51.67
N LEU A 11 15.48 2.27 51.09
CA LEU A 11 14.37 2.32 50.13
C LEU A 11 14.37 3.46 49.10
N CYS A 12 14.91 3.20 47.90
CA CYS A 12 14.40 3.82 46.68
C CYS A 12 13.08 3.15 46.31
N ALA A 13 11.96 3.67 46.81
CA ALA A 13 10.66 3.42 46.21
C ALA A 13 10.59 4.23 44.91
N ALA A 14 11.03 3.63 43.80
CA ALA A 14 10.73 4.17 42.48
C ALA A 14 9.23 3.98 42.24
N ALA A 15 8.45 5.03 42.49
CA ALA A 15 7.10 5.11 41.97
C ALA A 15 7.22 5.03 40.44
N ALA A 16 6.76 3.91 39.87
CA ALA A 16 6.49 3.84 38.45
C ALA A 16 5.37 4.85 38.17
N ALA A 17 5.77 6.06 37.78
CA ALA A 17 4.85 7.01 37.19
C ALA A 17 4.40 6.38 35.87
N PHE A 18 3.20 5.78 35.88
CA PHE A 18 2.50 5.47 34.65
C PHE A 18 2.30 6.80 33.92
N ALA A 19 3.08 7.03 32.87
CA ALA A 19 2.88 8.16 31.98
C ALA A 19 1.47 8.03 31.41
N GLN A 20 0.56 8.89 31.86
CA GLN A 20 -0.72 9.10 31.19
C GLN A 20 -0.40 9.55 29.76
N PRO A 21 -1.03 8.97 28.71
CA PRO A 21 -0.81 9.43 27.36
C PRO A 21 -1.16 10.92 27.29
N GLN A 22 -0.18 11.76 26.95
CA GLN A 22 -0.37 13.20 26.81
C GLN A 22 -1.44 13.44 25.74
N GLU A 23 -2.56 14.06 26.14
CA GLU A 23 -3.52 14.61 25.19
C GLU A 23 -2.77 15.56 24.24
N GLY A 24 -2.83 15.29 22.93
CA GLY A 24 -2.20 16.13 21.90
C GLY A 24 -0.97 15.57 21.19
N THR A 25 -0.55 14.32 21.42
CA THR A 25 0.50 13.70 20.59
C THR A 25 -0.01 13.31 19.19
N VAL A 26 0.88 13.23 18.19
CA VAL A 26 0.54 12.76 16.82
C VAL A 26 -0.08 11.36 16.85
N ALA A 27 0.41 10.49 17.74
CA ALA A 27 -0.14 9.17 18.03
C ALA A 27 -1.61 9.24 18.49
N ALA A 28 -1.93 10.12 19.44
CA ALA A 28 -3.30 10.31 19.92
C ALA A 28 -4.23 10.90 18.84
N TRP A 29 -3.70 11.68 17.90
CA TRP A 29 -4.48 12.19 16.76
C TRP A 29 -4.84 11.09 15.76
N ALA A 30 -3.91 10.17 15.46
CA ALA A 30 -4.12 9.09 14.50
C ALA A 30 -5.31 8.18 14.85
N ALA A 31 -5.60 8.00 16.15
CA ALA A 31 -6.71 7.18 16.63
C ALA A 31 -8.08 7.89 16.63
N LYS A 32 -8.16 9.17 16.27
CA LYS A 32 -9.44 9.91 16.20
C LYS A 32 -10.19 9.58 14.91
N PRO A 33 -11.54 9.63 14.88
CA PRO A 33 -12.29 9.49 13.65
C PRO A 33 -11.86 10.48 12.57
N ALA A 34 -11.93 10.06 11.30
CA ALA A 34 -11.55 10.88 10.16
C ALA A 34 -12.34 12.19 10.11
N HIS A 35 -11.70 13.23 9.60
CA HIS A 35 -12.31 14.55 9.47
C HIS A 35 -13.33 14.60 8.31
N ALA A 36 -14.45 15.29 8.53
CA ALA A 36 -15.43 15.59 7.49
C ALA A 36 -15.03 16.89 6.78
N TRP A 37 -14.54 16.76 5.54
CA TRP A 37 -14.03 17.86 4.74
C TRP A 37 -15.13 18.48 3.89
N ALA A 38 -15.12 19.80 3.75
CA ALA A 38 -16.07 20.50 2.87
C ALA A 38 -15.81 20.22 1.38
N VAL A 39 -14.55 20.01 0.99
CA VAL A 39 -14.15 19.73 -0.39
C VAL A 39 -13.22 18.50 -0.43
N PRO A 40 -13.77 17.30 -0.17
CA PRO A 40 -12.98 16.10 0.08
C PRO A 40 -12.21 15.59 -1.16
N THR A 41 -12.62 16.02 -2.36
CA THR A 41 -11.97 15.66 -3.63
C THR A 41 -10.65 16.38 -3.90
N HIS A 42 -10.24 17.32 -3.04
CA HIS A 42 -8.94 18.01 -3.12
C HIS A 42 -7.92 17.55 -2.06
N MET A 43 -8.25 16.52 -1.29
CA MET A 43 -7.35 15.96 -0.29
C MET A 43 -6.43 14.93 -0.93
N MET A 44 -5.22 14.75 -0.43
CA MET A 44 -4.29 13.74 -0.94
C MET A 44 -4.92 12.35 -0.88
N LEU A 45 -4.95 11.68 -2.02
CA LEU A 45 -5.37 10.28 -2.17
C LEU A 45 -4.14 9.45 -2.49
N THR A 46 -4.01 8.29 -1.86
CA THR A 46 -2.82 7.44 -2.01
C THR A 46 -3.10 6.21 -2.87
N ASP A 47 -4.34 5.72 -2.85
CA ASP A 47 -4.74 4.51 -3.54
C ASP A 47 -6.25 4.52 -3.81
N ALA A 48 -6.67 3.75 -4.82
CA ALA A 48 -8.06 3.52 -5.13
C ALA A 48 -8.28 2.14 -5.75
N THR A 49 -9.40 1.51 -5.38
CA THR A 49 -9.80 0.21 -5.94
C THR A 49 -11.31 0.13 -6.18
N ARG A 50 -11.77 -0.97 -6.78
CA ARG A 50 -13.20 -1.24 -6.98
C ARG A 50 -13.76 -2.16 -5.90
N ALA A 51 -14.92 -1.79 -5.35
CA ALA A 51 -15.81 -2.64 -4.57
C ALA A 51 -17.04 -2.96 -5.44
N GLY A 52 -16.93 -4.00 -6.29
CA GLY A 52 -17.93 -4.24 -7.32
C GLY A 52 -17.95 -3.09 -8.33
N ALA A 53 -19.09 -2.41 -8.48
CA ALA A 53 -19.20 -1.24 -9.35
C ALA A 53 -18.65 0.05 -8.71
N ARG A 54 -18.67 0.14 -7.38
CA ARG A 54 -18.25 1.33 -6.63
C ARG A 54 -16.73 1.49 -6.69
N ILE A 55 -16.27 2.73 -6.79
CA ILE A 55 -14.86 3.08 -6.56
C ILE A 55 -14.70 3.51 -5.10
N VAL A 56 -13.65 3.00 -4.47
CA VAL A 56 -13.23 3.36 -3.11
C VAL A 56 -11.80 3.89 -3.18
N ALA A 57 -11.61 5.17 -2.87
CA ALA A 57 -10.29 5.81 -2.79
C ALA A 57 -9.96 6.17 -1.35
N VAL A 58 -8.71 6.03 -0.96
CA VAL A 58 -8.24 6.31 0.41
C VAL A 58 -7.08 7.28 0.40
N GLY A 59 -6.84 7.96 1.53
CA GLY A 59 -5.70 8.88 1.61
C GLY A 59 -5.44 9.50 2.97
N GLU A 60 -5.02 10.75 2.96
CA GLU A 60 -4.60 11.46 4.17
C GLU A 60 -5.74 11.67 5.17
N HIS A 61 -5.39 11.82 6.45
CA HIS A 61 -6.34 12.11 7.52
C HIS A 61 -7.51 11.10 7.62
N GLY A 62 -7.27 9.85 7.22
CA GLY A 62 -8.28 8.78 7.23
C GLY A 62 -9.38 8.98 6.19
N ILE A 63 -9.17 9.83 5.18
CA ILE A 63 -10.18 10.07 4.17
C ILE A 63 -10.45 8.81 3.36
N VAL A 64 -11.74 8.52 3.15
CA VAL A 64 -12.23 7.49 2.23
C VAL A 64 -13.30 8.14 1.35
N LEU A 65 -13.07 8.17 0.04
CA LEU A 65 -14.02 8.67 -0.95
C LEU A 65 -14.68 7.51 -1.68
N LEU A 66 -15.97 7.66 -1.92
CA LEU A 66 -16.80 6.71 -2.62
C LEU A 66 -17.40 7.36 -3.85
N SER A 67 -17.34 6.65 -4.97
CA SER A 67 -18.08 6.98 -6.19
C SER A 67 -18.89 5.77 -6.64
N ASP A 68 -20.20 5.99 -6.79
CA ASP A 68 -21.18 4.99 -7.24
C ASP A 68 -21.52 5.16 -8.74
N ASP A 69 -20.87 6.10 -9.42
CA ASP A 69 -21.13 6.51 -10.81
C ASP A 69 -19.85 6.62 -11.64
N ASP A 70 -18.88 5.75 -11.35
CA ASP A 70 -17.63 5.59 -12.12
C ASP A 70 -16.75 6.85 -12.17
N GLY A 71 -16.68 7.56 -11.04
CA GLY A 71 -15.81 8.71 -10.81
C GLY A 71 -16.40 10.06 -11.19
N ASN A 72 -17.68 10.12 -11.58
CA ASN A 72 -18.33 11.38 -11.94
C ASN A 72 -18.69 12.22 -10.71
N THR A 73 -19.15 11.57 -9.64
CA THR A 73 -19.42 12.22 -8.34
C THR A 73 -18.80 11.43 -7.20
N TRP A 74 -18.49 12.16 -6.12
CA TRP A 74 -17.76 11.64 -4.97
C TRP A 74 -18.41 12.10 -3.68
N ARG A 75 -18.38 11.22 -2.68
CA ARG A 75 -18.74 11.55 -1.29
C ARG A 75 -17.77 10.88 -0.32
N GLN A 76 -17.60 11.45 0.87
CA GLN A 76 -16.88 10.73 1.92
C GLN A 76 -17.70 9.55 2.45
N ALA A 77 -16.99 8.51 2.89
CA ALA A 77 -17.56 7.44 3.69
C ALA A 77 -18.21 8.00 4.96
N ARG A 78 -19.32 7.41 5.40
CA ARG A 78 -20.07 7.87 6.58
C ARG A 78 -19.28 7.77 7.89
N ARG A 79 -18.42 6.75 8.02
CA ARG A 79 -17.64 6.56 9.25
C ARG A 79 -16.30 5.89 8.98
N VAL A 80 -15.22 6.57 9.34
CA VAL A 80 -13.86 6.01 9.41
C VAL A 80 -13.30 6.28 10.81
N PRO A 81 -12.95 5.25 11.60
CA PRO A 81 -12.62 5.40 13.02
C PRO A 81 -11.19 5.87 13.31
N VAL A 82 -10.42 6.25 12.29
CA VAL A 82 -9.03 6.70 12.41
C VAL A 82 -8.76 7.91 11.52
N SER A 83 -7.76 8.72 11.89
CA SER A 83 -7.25 9.87 11.13
C SER A 83 -5.83 9.62 10.65
N ALA A 84 -5.31 8.40 10.85
CA ALA A 84 -4.07 7.95 10.23
C ALA A 84 -4.21 8.03 8.69
N THR A 85 -3.18 8.49 8.00
CA THR A 85 -3.12 8.37 6.54
C THR A 85 -3.22 6.90 6.16
N LEU A 86 -4.19 6.59 5.32
CA LEU A 86 -4.34 5.29 4.69
C LEU A 86 -3.43 5.27 3.47
N SER A 87 -2.72 4.17 3.26
CA SER A 87 -1.76 3.98 2.17
C SER A 87 -2.36 3.17 1.03
N ALA A 88 -3.16 2.15 1.34
CA ALA A 88 -3.70 1.21 0.35
C ALA A 88 -5.08 0.67 0.76
N VAL A 89 -5.83 0.21 -0.25
CA VAL A 89 -7.17 -0.37 -0.09
C VAL A 89 -7.39 -1.55 -1.04
N SER A 90 -7.98 -2.63 -0.53
CA SER A 90 -8.30 -3.84 -1.30
C SER A 90 -9.71 -4.33 -0.97
N PHE A 91 -10.44 -4.81 -1.98
CA PHE A 91 -11.74 -5.44 -1.83
C PHE A 91 -11.74 -6.84 -2.44
N VAL A 92 -12.43 -7.78 -1.80
CA VAL A 92 -12.61 -9.15 -2.33
C VAL A 92 -13.96 -9.33 -3.03
N ASP A 93 -14.91 -8.45 -2.73
CA ASP A 93 -16.21 -8.36 -3.39
C ASP A 93 -16.80 -6.96 -3.26
N ALA A 94 -18.07 -6.78 -3.62
CA ALA A 94 -18.76 -5.49 -3.58
C ALA A 94 -18.97 -4.88 -2.18
N LYS A 95 -18.67 -5.64 -1.12
CA LYS A 95 -18.98 -5.27 0.26
C LYS A 95 -17.77 -5.33 1.17
N ARG A 96 -16.99 -6.41 1.09
CA ARG A 96 -15.90 -6.72 2.00
C ARG A 96 -14.58 -6.17 1.50
N GLY A 97 -13.98 -5.30 2.30
CA GLY A 97 -12.70 -4.66 1.97
C GLY A 97 -11.88 -4.31 3.19
N TRP A 98 -10.61 -4.02 2.95
CA TRP A 98 -9.62 -3.66 3.95
C TRP A 98 -8.80 -2.46 3.48
N ALA A 99 -8.45 -1.60 4.42
CA ALA A 99 -7.54 -0.48 4.19
C ALA A 99 -6.42 -0.53 5.22
N VAL A 100 -5.20 -0.18 4.81
CA VAL A 100 -4.03 -0.15 5.68
C VAL A 100 -3.32 1.19 5.61
N GLY A 101 -2.52 1.54 6.62
CA GLY A 101 -1.86 2.84 6.63
C GLY A 101 -0.79 3.04 7.69
N GLN A 102 -0.58 4.31 8.01
CA GLN A 102 0.34 4.77 9.06
C GLN A 102 -0.02 4.15 10.41
N TRP A 103 0.98 4.06 11.30
CA TRP A 103 0.81 3.45 12.65
C TRP A 103 0.32 1.99 12.61
N GLY A 104 0.62 1.29 11.51
CA GLY A 104 0.17 -0.07 11.29
C GLY A 104 -1.35 -0.22 11.29
N ALA A 105 -2.08 0.85 10.96
CA ALA A 105 -3.54 0.82 10.91
C ALA A 105 -4.00 -0.26 9.93
N ILE A 106 -4.99 -1.06 10.36
CA ILE A 106 -5.74 -1.99 9.52
C ILE A 106 -7.22 -1.78 9.84
N LEU A 107 -7.98 -1.42 8.81
CA LEU A 107 -9.42 -1.22 8.86
C LEU A 107 -10.11 -2.28 8.01
N ALA A 108 -11.33 -2.64 8.37
CA ALA A 108 -12.20 -3.49 7.57
C ALA A 108 -13.58 -2.85 7.37
N THR A 109 -14.24 -3.21 6.28
CA THR A 109 -15.60 -2.82 5.93
C THR A 109 -16.37 -4.04 5.41
N ASP A 110 -17.68 -4.06 5.61
CA ASP A 110 -18.62 -5.06 5.09
C ASP A 110 -19.81 -4.44 4.32
N ASP A 111 -19.73 -3.15 4.01
CA ASP A 111 -20.78 -2.36 3.34
C ASP A 111 -20.29 -1.59 2.11
N GLY A 112 -19.16 -2.01 1.54
CA GLY A 112 -18.58 -1.40 0.34
C GLY A 112 -17.84 -0.10 0.65
N GLY A 113 -17.22 -0.01 1.83
CA GLY A 113 -16.37 1.10 2.23
C GLY A 113 -17.09 2.31 2.80
N ASP A 114 -18.38 2.19 3.13
CA ASP A 114 -19.18 3.31 3.65
C ASP A 114 -19.03 3.46 5.17
N THR A 115 -18.84 2.34 5.87
CA THR A 115 -18.43 2.32 7.26
C THR A 115 -17.26 1.36 7.48
N TRP A 116 -16.35 1.78 8.35
CA TRP A 116 -15.13 1.05 8.67
C TRP A 116 -15.01 0.76 10.17
N VAL A 117 -14.39 -0.36 10.47
CA VAL A 117 -14.00 -0.77 11.83
C VAL A 117 -12.50 -0.97 11.91
N THR A 118 -11.88 -0.55 13.02
CA THR A 118 -10.45 -0.76 13.27
C THR A 118 -10.24 -2.21 13.70
N GLN A 119 -9.43 -2.96 12.96
CA GLN A 119 -8.95 -4.30 13.35
C GLN A 119 -7.61 -4.22 14.08
N ARG A 120 -6.75 -3.29 13.67
CA ARG A 120 -5.45 -3.05 14.29
C ARG A 120 -5.08 -1.58 14.20
N LEU A 121 -4.46 -1.07 15.26
CA LEU A 121 -3.80 0.23 15.29
C LEU A 121 -2.73 0.18 16.39
N ASP A 122 -1.47 0.40 16.03
CA ASP A 122 -0.36 0.41 16.98
C ASP A 122 0.31 1.78 16.97
N THR A 123 -0.16 2.66 17.85
CA THR A 123 0.39 4.02 17.97
C THR A 123 1.65 4.07 18.83
N ALA A 124 2.09 2.96 19.43
CA ALA A 124 3.32 2.89 20.20
C ALA A 124 4.55 2.71 19.30
N VAL A 125 4.35 2.11 18.12
CA VAL A 125 5.41 1.89 17.13
C VAL A 125 5.01 2.48 15.79
N ALA A 126 5.79 3.44 15.29
CA ALA A 126 5.59 4.06 13.97
C ALA A 126 6.03 3.10 12.84
N GLN A 127 5.27 2.04 12.60
CA GLN A 127 5.50 1.07 11.51
C GLN A 127 4.33 1.10 10.52
N PRO A 128 4.43 1.90 9.44
CA PRO A 128 3.38 1.98 8.43
C PRO A 128 3.28 0.70 7.61
N LEU A 129 2.06 0.40 7.21
CA LEU A 129 1.76 -0.55 6.15
C LEU A 129 1.56 0.22 4.84
N PHE A 130 2.14 -0.29 3.77
CA PHE A 130 2.16 0.33 2.44
C PHE A 130 1.18 -0.33 1.48
N SER A 131 0.91 -1.63 1.62
CA SER A 131 0.00 -2.35 0.74
C SER A 131 -0.71 -3.48 1.48
N VAL A 132 -1.90 -3.83 0.99
CA VAL A 132 -2.73 -4.92 1.48
C VAL A 132 -3.35 -5.66 0.30
N LEU A 133 -3.40 -6.97 0.39
CA LEU A 133 -4.09 -7.83 -0.56
C LEU A 133 -4.86 -8.91 0.20
N PHE A 134 -6.13 -9.08 -0.14
CA PHE A 134 -6.92 -10.24 0.27
C PHE A 134 -7.20 -11.12 -0.95
N THR A 135 -6.87 -12.40 -0.86
CA THR A 135 -7.17 -13.40 -1.91
C THR A 135 -8.51 -14.10 -1.68
N SER A 136 -9.01 -14.02 -0.45
CA SER A 136 -10.32 -14.50 -0.04
C SER A 136 -10.87 -13.61 1.07
N ALA A 137 -12.12 -13.80 1.48
CA ALA A 137 -12.66 -13.08 2.63
C ALA A 137 -12.02 -13.47 3.98
N GLN A 138 -11.19 -14.52 4.01
CA GLN A 138 -10.49 -14.98 5.20
C GLN A 138 -8.98 -14.70 5.14
N ASP A 139 -8.38 -14.80 3.95
CA ASP A 139 -6.93 -14.80 3.77
C ASP A 139 -6.45 -13.45 3.24
N GLY A 140 -5.56 -12.81 4.00
CA GLY A 140 -5.03 -11.50 3.67
C GLY A 140 -3.59 -11.31 4.09
N ILE A 141 -2.88 -10.44 3.36
CA ILE A 141 -1.49 -10.05 3.60
C ILE A 141 -1.41 -8.53 3.61
N ALA A 142 -0.76 -7.97 4.63
CA ALA A 142 -0.39 -6.56 4.68
C ALA A 142 1.13 -6.43 4.83
N VAL A 143 1.73 -5.53 4.06
CA VAL A 143 3.19 -5.36 4.00
C VAL A 143 3.58 -3.90 4.22
N GLY A 144 4.79 -3.65 4.73
CA GLY A 144 5.23 -2.27 5.00
C GLY A 144 6.71 -2.11 5.38
N LEU A 145 6.95 -1.14 6.25
CA LEU A 145 8.29 -0.70 6.66
C LEU A 145 9.10 -1.82 7.35
N TRP A 146 10.40 -1.89 7.07
CA TRP A 146 11.36 -2.82 7.71
C TRP A 146 10.93 -4.29 7.67
N SER A 147 10.52 -4.74 6.47
CA SER A 147 10.07 -6.11 6.19
C SER A 147 8.94 -6.56 7.11
N LEU A 148 8.12 -5.62 7.58
CA LEU A 148 6.87 -5.94 8.26
C LEU A 148 5.95 -6.61 7.25
N MET A 149 5.65 -7.88 7.49
CA MET A 149 4.62 -8.65 6.82
C MET A 149 3.68 -9.20 7.88
N LEU A 150 2.40 -8.91 7.72
CA LEU A 150 1.33 -9.45 8.54
C LEU A 150 0.43 -10.32 7.67
N GLN A 151 -0.01 -11.46 8.18
CA GLN A 151 -0.97 -12.34 7.54
C GLN A 151 -2.16 -12.59 8.45
N THR A 152 -3.31 -12.85 7.82
CA THR A 152 -4.53 -13.30 8.49
C THR A 152 -5.14 -14.45 7.71
N HIS A 153 -5.79 -15.35 8.44
CA HIS A 153 -6.58 -16.48 7.90
C HIS A 153 -8.00 -16.50 8.47
N ASP A 154 -8.43 -15.40 9.10
CA ASP A 154 -9.73 -15.27 9.77
C ASP A 154 -10.42 -13.93 9.45
N GLY A 155 -10.10 -13.34 8.28
CA GLY A 155 -10.69 -12.08 7.82
C GLY A 155 -10.18 -10.85 8.57
N GLY A 156 -8.99 -10.95 9.17
CA GLY A 156 -8.33 -9.88 9.91
C GLY A 156 -8.78 -9.75 11.36
N ARG A 157 -9.47 -10.75 11.93
CA ARG A 157 -9.74 -10.79 13.37
C ARG A 157 -8.43 -10.97 14.14
N THR A 158 -7.51 -11.75 13.59
CA THR A 158 -6.13 -11.86 14.06
C THR A 158 -5.15 -11.64 12.91
N TRP A 159 -4.05 -10.97 13.23
CA TRP A 159 -2.95 -10.69 12.31
C TRP A 159 -1.65 -11.18 12.93
N THR A 160 -0.96 -12.10 12.26
CA THR A 160 0.31 -12.67 12.71
C THR A 160 1.46 -12.15 11.86
N ARG A 161 2.61 -11.92 12.48
CA ARG A 161 3.81 -11.50 11.75
C ARG A 161 4.46 -12.69 11.07
N THR A 162 4.72 -12.58 9.77
CA THR A 162 5.44 -13.59 8.99
C THR A 162 6.92 -13.24 8.93
N THR A 163 7.77 -14.24 9.17
CA THR A 163 9.22 -14.08 9.08
C THR A 163 9.67 -14.37 7.66
N LEU A 164 10.25 -13.36 7.02
CA LEU A 164 10.80 -13.48 5.68
C LEU A 164 12.22 -14.08 5.70
N PRO A 165 12.63 -14.79 4.65
CA PRO A 165 14.01 -15.21 4.50
C PRO A 165 14.94 -13.99 4.45
N LYS A 166 16.24 -14.23 4.66
CA LYS A 166 17.24 -13.18 4.49
C LYS A 166 17.37 -12.81 3.01
N PRO A 167 17.57 -11.52 2.69
CA PRO A 167 17.82 -11.10 1.33
C PRO A 167 19.16 -11.67 0.80
N PRO A 168 19.27 -11.96 -0.52
CA PRO A 168 20.54 -12.28 -1.15
C PRO A 168 21.60 -11.20 -0.87
N GLY A 169 22.83 -11.62 -0.58
CA GLY A 169 23.93 -10.70 -0.21
C GLY A 169 24.11 -10.46 1.30
N GLY A 170 23.23 -11.00 2.15
CA GLY A 170 23.45 -11.09 3.60
C GLY A 170 23.18 -9.80 4.37
N GLY A 171 22.16 -9.82 5.23
CA GLY A 171 21.78 -8.74 6.15
C GLY A 171 20.54 -9.10 6.97
N LYS A 172 20.08 -8.21 7.84
CA LYS A 172 18.72 -8.30 8.42
C LYS A 172 17.69 -7.98 7.34
N ALA A 173 16.47 -8.47 7.49
CA ALA A 173 15.33 -8.10 6.66
C ALA A 173 14.91 -6.66 7.01
N ASP A 174 15.72 -5.69 6.57
CA ASP A 174 15.47 -4.25 6.77
C ASP A 174 14.90 -3.61 5.50
N ARG A 175 14.50 -4.42 4.51
CA ARG A 175 13.92 -3.93 3.26
C ARG A 175 12.48 -3.50 3.46
N ASN A 176 12.13 -2.35 2.94
CA ASN A 176 10.73 -1.93 2.82
C ASN A 176 10.02 -2.77 1.76
N LEU A 177 8.79 -3.18 2.08
CA LEU A 177 7.91 -3.95 1.20
C LEU A 177 6.78 -3.02 0.72
N TYR A 178 6.75 -2.69 -0.58
CA TYR A 178 5.93 -1.59 -1.06
C TYR A 178 4.55 -2.02 -1.55
N HIS A 179 4.48 -2.98 -2.48
CA HIS A 179 3.22 -3.39 -3.09
C HIS A 179 3.12 -4.91 -3.19
N VAL A 180 1.99 -5.46 -2.74
CA VAL A 180 1.65 -6.87 -2.85
C VAL A 180 0.58 -7.07 -3.93
N PHE A 181 0.79 -8.03 -4.84
CA PHE A 181 -0.15 -8.35 -5.90
C PHE A 181 -0.15 -9.86 -6.20
N ALA A 182 -1.17 -10.34 -6.89
CA ALA A 182 -1.30 -11.74 -7.28
C ALA A 182 -1.41 -11.88 -8.80
N ASP A 183 -0.98 -13.03 -9.32
CA ASP A 183 -1.29 -13.44 -10.68
C ASP A 183 -2.55 -14.32 -10.76
N ALA A 184 -2.96 -14.66 -11.99
CA ALA A 184 -4.11 -15.51 -12.24
C ALA A 184 -3.94 -16.97 -11.76
N ALA A 185 -2.71 -17.39 -11.45
CA ALA A 185 -2.39 -18.69 -10.87
C ALA A 185 -2.31 -18.64 -9.34
N HIS A 186 -2.72 -17.52 -8.72
CA HIS A 186 -2.67 -17.27 -7.28
C HIS A 186 -1.25 -17.23 -6.68
N ALA A 187 -0.21 -17.09 -7.51
CA ALA A 187 1.11 -16.77 -6.99
C ALA A 187 1.11 -15.31 -6.51
N LEU A 188 1.78 -15.08 -5.39
CA LEU A 188 1.85 -13.79 -4.72
C LEU A 188 3.21 -13.17 -4.96
N TYR A 189 3.22 -11.86 -5.18
CA TYR A 189 4.40 -11.08 -5.47
C TYR A 189 4.47 -9.85 -4.58
N ILE A 190 5.67 -9.50 -4.13
CA ILE A 190 5.92 -8.26 -3.38
C ILE A 190 7.11 -7.54 -3.96
N VAL A 191 6.91 -6.30 -4.40
CA VAL A 191 8.03 -5.43 -4.81
C VAL A 191 8.67 -4.77 -3.60
N SER A 192 9.99 -4.66 -3.63
CA SER A 192 10.79 -4.15 -2.53
C SER A 192 12.01 -3.35 -3.02
N GLU A 193 12.79 -2.87 -2.06
CA GLU A 193 14.03 -2.12 -2.32
C GLU A 193 15.06 -2.92 -3.11
N GLN A 194 15.99 -2.19 -3.74
CA GLN A 194 17.12 -2.76 -4.47
C GLN A 194 16.73 -3.66 -5.66
N GLY A 195 15.62 -3.37 -6.33
CA GLY A 195 15.20 -4.09 -7.54
C GLY A 195 14.74 -5.51 -7.27
N MET A 196 14.19 -5.78 -6.10
CA MET A 196 13.86 -7.12 -5.64
C MET A 196 12.36 -7.37 -5.65
N VAL A 197 11.98 -8.55 -6.13
CA VAL A 197 10.61 -9.09 -6.05
C VAL A 197 10.64 -10.31 -5.14
N LEU A 198 9.75 -10.40 -4.16
CA LEU A 198 9.51 -11.64 -3.42
C LEU A 198 8.38 -12.39 -4.09
N LYS A 199 8.47 -13.73 -4.13
CA LYS A 199 7.41 -14.61 -4.66
C LYS A 199 7.03 -15.69 -3.65
N SER A 200 5.73 -15.93 -3.52
CA SER A 200 5.14 -17.09 -2.87
C SER A 200 4.20 -17.82 -3.82
N VAL A 201 4.14 -19.14 -3.71
CA VAL A 201 3.23 -20.03 -4.47
C VAL A 201 2.35 -20.88 -3.53
N ASP A 202 2.37 -20.57 -2.24
CA ASP A 202 1.73 -21.33 -1.16
C ASP A 202 0.98 -20.40 -0.20
N ALA A 203 0.24 -19.44 -0.79
CA ALA A 203 -0.57 -18.46 -0.06
C ALA A 203 0.21 -17.61 0.98
N GLY A 204 1.49 -17.37 0.72
CA GLY A 204 2.35 -16.53 1.54
C GLY A 204 3.02 -17.27 2.70
N ALA A 205 2.91 -18.59 2.78
CA ALA A 205 3.58 -19.38 3.82
C ALA A 205 5.11 -19.37 3.64
N ASN A 206 5.60 -19.49 2.41
CA ASN A 206 7.02 -19.41 2.07
C ASN A 206 7.28 -18.39 0.95
N TRP A 207 8.41 -17.70 1.06
CA TRP A 207 8.81 -16.65 0.12
C TRP A 207 10.22 -16.89 -0.41
N SER A 208 10.46 -16.51 -1.66
CA SER A 208 11.78 -16.46 -2.27
C SER A 208 12.04 -15.11 -2.91
N TYR A 209 13.29 -14.65 -2.88
CA TYR A 209 13.71 -13.41 -3.51
C TYR A 209 14.11 -13.66 -4.97
N LEU A 210 13.58 -12.84 -5.86
CA LEU A 210 13.82 -12.84 -7.31
C LEU A 210 14.43 -11.48 -7.69
N PRO A 211 15.71 -11.43 -8.08
CA PRO A 211 16.33 -10.20 -8.52
C PRO A 211 15.85 -9.84 -9.94
N THR A 212 15.45 -8.58 -10.13
CA THR A 212 15.15 -8.07 -11.48
C THR A 212 16.40 -7.73 -12.28
N GLY A 213 17.57 -7.68 -11.63
CA GLY A 213 18.81 -7.11 -12.17
C GLY A 213 18.89 -5.58 -12.03
N GLY A 214 17.79 -4.92 -11.69
CA GLY A 214 17.76 -3.51 -11.32
C GLY A 214 18.33 -3.24 -9.92
N LYS A 215 18.71 -1.97 -9.67
CA LYS A 215 19.19 -1.50 -8.35
C LYS A 215 18.25 -0.51 -7.67
N GLY A 216 17.29 0.04 -8.41
CA GLY A 216 16.32 1.01 -7.89
C GLY A 216 15.23 0.34 -7.07
N THR A 217 14.62 1.10 -6.15
CA THR A 217 13.46 0.62 -5.40
C THR A 217 12.27 0.45 -6.33
N LEU A 218 11.60 -0.69 -6.24
CA LEU A 218 10.34 -0.96 -6.94
C LEU A 218 9.18 -0.58 -6.01
N TRP A 219 8.22 0.18 -6.54
CA TRP A 219 7.09 0.72 -5.77
C TRP A 219 5.75 0.10 -6.16
N SER A 220 5.58 -0.26 -7.43
CA SER A 220 4.34 -0.87 -7.92
C SER A 220 4.65 -2.07 -8.82
N GLY A 221 3.66 -2.95 -8.94
CA GLY A 221 3.73 -4.13 -9.76
C GLY A 221 2.34 -4.66 -10.07
N VAL A 222 2.20 -5.24 -11.26
CA VAL A 222 0.92 -5.77 -11.74
C VAL A 222 1.12 -7.06 -12.53
N ALA A 223 0.18 -7.98 -12.36
CA ALA A 223 0.05 -9.17 -13.20
C ALA A 223 -0.93 -8.88 -14.34
N MET A 224 -0.51 -9.17 -15.56
CA MET A 224 -1.27 -8.95 -16.77
C MET A 224 -2.16 -10.17 -17.06
N PRO A 225 -3.32 -9.99 -17.75
CA PRO A 225 -4.17 -11.11 -18.14
C PRO A 225 -3.48 -12.18 -19.01
N ASP A 226 -2.43 -11.79 -19.73
CA ASP A 226 -1.61 -12.66 -20.57
C ASP A 226 -0.49 -13.41 -19.80
N GLY A 227 -0.45 -13.28 -18.47
CA GLY A 227 0.52 -13.93 -17.59
C GLY A 227 1.85 -13.17 -17.42
N ARG A 228 2.03 -12.03 -18.10
CA ARG A 228 3.20 -11.18 -17.85
C ARG A 228 3.12 -10.52 -16.48
N LEU A 229 4.28 -10.29 -15.87
CA LEU A 229 4.42 -9.45 -14.69
C LEU A 229 5.15 -8.18 -15.11
N VAL A 230 4.66 -7.02 -14.68
CA VAL A 230 5.35 -5.74 -14.89
C VAL A 230 5.55 -5.08 -13.53
N VAL A 231 6.77 -4.67 -13.22
CA VAL A 231 7.12 -4.00 -11.97
C VAL A 231 7.90 -2.72 -12.27
N GLY A 232 7.66 -1.67 -11.48
CA GLY A 232 8.32 -0.40 -11.68
C GLY A 232 8.40 0.45 -10.42
N GLY A 233 9.15 1.54 -10.48
CA GLY A 233 9.33 2.41 -9.34
C GLY A 233 10.29 3.56 -9.58
N LEU A 234 11.26 3.67 -8.66
CA LEU A 234 12.18 4.79 -8.55
C LEU A 234 12.92 5.06 -9.87
N LEU A 235 12.99 6.34 -10.25
CA LEU A 235 13.73 6.86 -11.41
C LEU A 235 13.32 6.23 -12.76
N GLY A 236 12.04 5.93 -12.93
CA GLY A 236 11.51 5.37 -14.17
C GLY A 236 11.89 3.91 -14.42
N SER A 237 12.41 3.22 -13.40
CA SER A 237 12.72 1.79 -13.51
C SER A 237 11.44 0.99 -13.82
N LEU A 238 11.52 0.14 -14.84
CA LEU A 238 10.41 -0.69 -15.31
C LEU A 238 10.96 -2.01 -15.86
N PHE A 239 10.41 -3.12 -15.39
CA PHE A 239 10.84 -4.47 -15.76
C PHE A 239 9.64 -5.35 -16.06
N GLU A 240 9.83 -6.27 -17.00
CA GLU A 240 8.84 -7.27 -17.39
C GLU A 240 9.38 -8.68 -17.17
N SER A 241 8.53 -9.58 -16.69
CA SER A 241 8.76 -11.02 -16.68
C SER A 241 7.66 -11.74 -17.43
N ARG A 242 8.03 -12.84 -18.11
CA ARG A 242 7.12 -13.70 -18.88
C ARG A 242 7.08 -15.15 -18.37
N ASP A 243 7.82 -15.43 -17.30
CA ASP A 243 8.03 -16.77 -16.75
C ASP A 243 7.75 -16.79 -15.24
N GLY A 244 6.80 -15.96 -14.80
CA GLY A 244 6.36 -15.89 -13.41
C GLY A 244 7.42 -15.32 -12.46
N GLY A 245 8.32 -14.47 -12.96
CA GLY A 245 9.34 -13.76 -12.20
C GLY A 245 10.71 -14.43 -12.18
N ALA A 246 10.90 -15.55 -12.88
CA ALA A 246 12.18 -16.25 -12.91
C ALA A 246 13.26 -15.46 -13.67
N THR A 247 12.87 -14.79 -14.75
CA THR A 247 13.72 -13.84 -15.49
C THR A 247 12.99 -12.51 -15.70
N TRP A 248 13.78 -11.44 -15.80
CA TRP A 248 13.30 -10.07 -15.96
C TRP A 248 14.04 -9.37 -17.08
N ALA A 249 13.31 -8.61 -17.90
CA ALA A 249 13.83 -7.76 -18.95
C ALA A 249 13.46 -6.30 -18.66
N ALA A 250 14.39 -5.37 -18.86
CA ALA A 250 14.11 -3.94 -18.68
C ALA A 250 13.22 -3.42 -19.82
N LEU A 251 12.17 -2.68 -19.47
CA LEU A 251 11.33 -1.95 -20.42
C LEU A 251 11.80 -0.49 -20.46
N ASN A 252 12.68 -0.18 -21.41
CA ASN A 252 13.23 1.17 -21.56
C ASN A 252 12.21 2.13 -22.16
N THR A 253 11.53 2.90 -21.31
CA THR A 253 10.57 3.94 -21.71
C THR A 253 11.23 5.29 -21.94
N GLY A 254 12.48 5.48 -21.47
CA GLY A 254 13.21 6.74 -21.53
C GLY A 254 12.82 7.75 -20.45
N THR A 255 11.79 7.47 -19.65
CA THR A 255 11.42 8.33 -18.51
C THR A 255 12.44 8.23 -17.37
N ARG A 256 12.56 9.31 -16.60
CA ARG A 256 13.29 9.35 -15.32
C ARG A 256 12.38 9.65 -14.14
N SER A 257 11.11 9.95 -14.38
CA SER A 257 10.13 10.18 -13.32
C SER A 257 9.77 8.85 -12.69
N SER A 258 9.70 8.82 -11.36
CA SER A 258 9.37 7.59 -10.64
C SER A 258 7.93 7.18 -10.87
N ILE A 259 7.71 5.88 -11.03
CA ILE A 259 6.41 5.27 -11.26
C ILE A 259 5.80 4.94 -9.90
N THR A 260 4.61 5.49 -9.63
CA THR A 260 3.89 5.30 -8.35
C THR A 260 2.88 4.18 -8.44
N ASP A 261 2.27 3.98 -9.61
CA ASP A 261 1.28 2.92 -9.80
C ASP A 261 1.27 2.36 -11.23
N LEU A 262 0.89 1.09 -11.36
CA LEU A 262 0.80 0.31 -12.58
C LEU A 262 -0.49 -0.50 -12.57
N VAL A 263 -1.32 -0.30 -13.60
CA VAL A 263 -2.64 -0.91 -13.70
C VAL A 263 -2.74 -1.70 -15.01
N ALA A 264 -3.08 -2.97 -14.89
CA ALA A 264 -3.35 -3.81 -16.05
C ALA A 264 -4.66 -3.37 -16.71
N THR A 265 -4.67 -3.40 -18.03
CA THR A 265 -5.85 -3.21 -18.87
C THR A 265 -6.06 -4.46 -19.72
N GLY A 266 -7.21 -4.57 -20.40
CA GLY A 266 -7.48 -5.72 -21.26
C GLY A 266 -6.48 -5.91 -22.41
N GLY A 267 -5.85 -4.82 -22.88
CA GLY A 267 -4.89 -4.85 -24.00
C GLY A 267 -3.43 -4.65 -23.60
N GLY A 268 -3.15 -3.93 -22.51
CA GLY A 268 -1.80 -3.62 -22.06
C GLY A 268 -1.84 -3.00 -20.66
N LEU A 269 -1.15 -1.90 -20.40
CA LEU A 269 -1.12 -1.29 -19.07
C LEU A 269 -1.22 0.22 -19.12
N VAL A 270 -1.68 0.80 -18.02
CA VAL A 270 -1.50 2.21 -17.70
C VAL A 270 -0.53 2.29 -16.52
N GLY A 271 0.36 3.28 -16.54
CA GLY A 271 1.19 3.62 -15.40
C GLY A 271 1.09 5.11 -15.09
N VAL A 272 1.26 5.46 -13.83
CA VAL A 272 1.32 6.86 -13.39
C VAL A 272 2.51 7.09 -12.49
N GLY A 273 2.89 8.35 -12.33
CA GLY A 273 4.06 8.68 -11.53
C GLY A 273 4.14 10.13 -11.10
N LEU A 274 5.28 10.42 -10.48
CA LEU A 274 5.62 11.78 -10.06
C LEU A 274 5.76 12.71 -11.27
N ASP A 275 5.73 14.02 -11.02
CA ASP A 275 5.85 15.07 -12.04
C ASP A 275 4.82 14.96 -13.17
N GLY A 276 3.64 14.39 -12.91
CA GLY A 276 2.59 14.18 -13.91
C GLY A 276 2.89 13.10 -14.94
N LEU A 277 3.79 12.16 -14.65
CA LEU A 277 4.10 11.04 -15.56
C LEU A 277 2.85 10.20 -15.82
N THR A 278 2.59 9.91 -17.10
CA THR A 278 1.63 8.90 -17.54
C THR A 278 2.29 7.96 -18.55
N LEU A 279 2.08 6.66 -18.38
CA LEU A 279 2.51 5.60 -19.26
C LEU A 279 1.29 4.89 -19.83
N ALA A 280 1.31 4.55 -21.11
CA ALA A 280 0.25 3.75 -21.73
C ALA A 280 0.83 2.72 -22.70
N GLN A 281 0.55 1.45 -22.47
CA GLN A 281 0.77 0.37 -23.42
C GLN A 281 -0.61 -0.13 -23.88
N ARG A 282 -0.93 0.06 -25.17
CA ARG A 282 -2.27 -0.29 -25.70
C ARG A 282 -2.42 -1.79 -25.98
N VAL A 283 -1.32 -2.44 -26.35
CA VAL A 283 -1.27 -3.86 -26.72
C VAL A 283 -0.09 -4.54 -26.04
N ALA A 284 -0.27 -5.80 -25.66
CA ALA A 284 0.72 -6.58 -24.96
C ALA A 284 2.04 -6.67 -25.74
N GLY A 285 3.15 -6.31 -25.09
CA GLY A 285 4.47 -6.27 -25.72
C GLY A 285 4.68 -5.15 -26.75
N GLY A 286 3.68 -4.28 -26.97
CA GLY A 286 3.82 -3.08 -27.79
C GLY A 286 4.65 -1.98 -27.12
N PRO A 287 4.94 -0.87 -27.84
CA PRO A 287 5.62 0.26 -27.25
C PRO A 287 4.83 0.86 -26.09
N VAL A 288 5.54 1.37 -25.08
CA VAL A 288 4.96 2.14 -23.99
C VAL A 288 5.03 3.61 -24.38
N GLU A 289 3.86 4.22 -24.59
CA GLU A 289 3.71 5.67 -24.78
C GLU A 289 4.02 6.36 -23.45
N VAL A 290 4.89 7.36 -23.48
CA VAL A 290 5.24 8.19 -22.31
C VAL A 290 4.74 9.59 -22.56
N ALA A 291 3.98 10.12 -21.61
CA ALA A 291 3.54 11.51 -21.60
C ALA A 291 3.71 12.13 -20.22
N GLN A 292 3.71 13.45 -20.19
CA GLN A 292 3.74 14.24 -18.97
C GLN A 292 2.57 15.22 -19.00
N ARG A 293 1.82 15.27 -17.90
CA ARG A 293 0.74 16.24 -17.75
C ARG A 293 1.28 17.66 -17.67
N GLU A 294 0.55 18.62 -18.25
CA GLU A 294 0.90 20.04 -18.21
C GLU A 294 0.94 20.60 -16.78
N ASP A 295 0.04 20.14 -15.91
CA ASP A 295 0.00 20.56 -14.50
C ASP A 295 1.08 19.90 -13.64
N ARG A 296 1.76 18.87 -14.16
CA ARG A 296 2.78 18.07 -13.47
C ARG A 296 2.32 17.56 -12.09
N ALA A 297 1.03 17.30 -11.92
CA ALA A 297 0.49 16.83 -10.65
C ALA A 297 1.19 15.54 -10.19
N THR A 298 1.48 15.42 -8.90
CA THR A 298 2.07 14.19 -8.34
C THR A 298 1.03 13.09 -8.29
N LEU A 299 1.02 12.21 -9.29
CA LEU A 299 0.05 11.12 -9.37
C LEU A 299 0.45 9.99 -8.41
N THR A 300 -0.54 9.46 -7.70
CA THR A 300 -0.35 8.45 -6.64
C THR A 300 -0.95 7.11 -7.02
N ALA A 301 -2.10 7.11 -7.70
CA ALA A 301 -2.79 5.91 -8.15
C ALA A 301 -3.61 6.16 -9.41
N ALA A 302 -3.94 5.09 -10.12
CA ALA A 302 -4.87 5.12 -11.24
C ALA A 302 -5.91 4.01 -11.15
N LEU A 303 -7.08 4.25 -11.74
CA LEU A 303 -8.08 3.22 -12.01
C LEU A 303 -8.59 3.33 -13.43
N ILE A 304 -9.09 2.23 -13.99
CA ILE A 304 -9.71 2.23 -15.31
C ILE A 304 -11.22 2.29 -15.16
N ASP A 305 -11.84 3.32 -15.74
CA ASP A 305 -13.30 3.48 -15.82
C ASP A 305 -13.92 2.40 -16.71
N ALA A 306 -15.25 2.24 -16.67
CA ALA A 306 -15.97 1.23 -17.44
C ALA A 306 -15.83 1.42 -18.97
N ARG A 307 -15.33 2.57 -19.44
CA ARG A 307 -15.08 2.88 -20.85
C ARG A 307 -13.59 2.70 -21.23
N GLY A 308 -12.75 2.27 -20.30
CA GLY A 308 -11.32 2.08 -20.54
C GLY A 308 -10.47 3.34 -20.35
N LYS A 309 -11.03 4.44 -19.82
CA LYS A 309 -10.32 5.69 -19.55
C LYS A 309 -9.70 5.66 -18.14
N PRO A 310 -8.46 6.14 -17.96
CA PRO A 310 -7.90 6.26 -16.62
C PRO A 310 -8.57 7.38 -15.82
N ILE A 311 -8.92 7.07 -14.58
CA ILE A 311 -9.23 7.99 -13.47
C ILE A 311 -7.94 8.13 -12.66
N LEU A 312 -7.55 9.36 -12.37
CA LEU A 312 -6.25 9.67 -11.77
C LEU A 312 -6.42 10.24 -10.37
N PHE A 313 -5.60 9.75 -9.45
CA PHE A 313 -5.54 10.21 -8.06
C PHE A 313 -4.16 10.83 -7.80
N SER A 314 -4.11 11.86 -6.97
CA SER A 314 -2.88 12.62 -6.70
C SER A 314 -2.79 13.13 -5.27
N GLN A 315 -1.67 13.79 -4.98
CA GLN A 315 -1.50 14.59 -3.76
C GLN A 315 -2.51 15.74 -3.62
N ASP A 316 -3.15 16.13 -4.72
CA ASP A 316 -4.15 17.20 -4.78
C ASP A 316 -5.57 16.65 -4.98
N GLY A 317 -5.75 15.33 -4.84
CA GLY A 317 -7.04 14.65 -4.87
C GLY A 317 -7.41 13.99 -6.20
N VAL A 318 -8.71 14.01 -6.55
CA VAL A 318 -9.20 13.34 -7.78
C VAL A 318 -9.00 14.28 -8.96
N LEU A 319 -8.27 13.82 -9.97
CA LEU A 319 -8.00 14.60 -11.17
C LEU A 319 -8.94 14.19 -12.30
N ALA A 320 -9.53 15.19 -12.95
CA ALA A 320 -10.25 14.97 -14.20
C ALA A 320 -9.28 14.45 -15.26
N ALA A 321 -9.73 13.43 -16.00
CA ALA A 321 -9.02 12.95 -17.16
C ALA A 321 -9.20 13.99 -18.29
N ARG A 322 -8.19 14.84 -18.49
CA ARG A 322 -8.12 15.81 -19.58
C ARG A 322 -7.79 15.10 -20.89
#